data_AF-A0A9P8LF95-F1
#
_entry.id   AF-A0A9P8LF95-F1
#
_cell.length_a   1.000
_cell.length_b   1.000
_cell.length_c   1.000
_cell.angle_alpha   90.00
_cell.angle_beta   90.00
_cell.angle_gamma   90.00
#
_symmetry.space_group_name_H-M   'P 1'
#
loop_
_entity.id
_entity.type
_entity.pdbx_description
1 polymer ?
#
loop_
_entity_poly.entity_id
_entity_poly.type
_entity_poly.pdbx_seq_one_letter_code
_entity_poly.pdbx_strand_id
1 'polypeptide(L)'
;MCKHAEDKFLWVSLVLDELLRISPSEPDQEIPRVPGTLNLMYERIINQIDSEHADVVREILLWVVTAVRPLTTNELAAVTAPGRKVGDFSPSKGEALRETLANIDLCWPLVQVREKTQTVHLIHQTAGDYLVATNLVPPLPQANFAISLTCSQHLSAQLGEELKAGNSASSNREALLEYGCAHWPWHARLSGDKVLTDTAWEEDWFLQDPEKRRALYSLYGPHTLGSTKLPQTATLLHAVAFLGLTHILIAIGNQESLDLDTSTRDELGRTPLHWAAEMGRGDTVKYFS
;
A
#
# COMPACT_ATOMS: atom_id res chain seq x y z
N MET A 1 29.08 9.10 14.66
CA MET A 1 30.14 9.24 13.64
C MET A 1 29.86 8.41 12.37
N CYS A 2 29.30 7.20 12.46
CA CYS A 2 29.02 6.36 11.27
C CYS A 2 27.96 6.93 10.30
N LYS A 3 26.80 7.41 10.78
CA LYS A 3 25.72 7.95 9.92
C LYS A 3 26.16 9.13 9.03
N HIS A 4 26.93 10.06 9.61
CA HIS A 4 27.47 11.20 8.86
C HIS A 4 28.52 10.84 7.80
N ALA A 5 29.21 9.71 7.93
CA ALA A 5 30.15 9.23 6.93
C ALA A 5 29.39 8.55 5.78
N GLU A 6 28.40 7.70 6.11
CA GLU A 6 27.52 7.03 5.13
C GLU A 6 26.76 8.03 4.25
N ASP A 7 26.18 9.07 4.84
CA ASP A 7 25.46 10.13 4.11
C ASP A 7 26.37 10.86 3.10
N LYS A 8 27.65 11.06 3.45
CA LYS A 8 28.64 11.69 2.56
C LYS A 8 29.07 10.77 1.43
N PHE A 9 29.26 9.48 1.68
CA PHE A 9 29.61 8.52 0.61
C PHE A 9 28.46 8.34 -0.37
N LEU A 10 27.22 8.22 0.13
CA LEU A 10 26.03 8.19 -0.72
C LEU A 10 25.92 9.45 -1.56
N TRP A 11 26.11 10.62 -0.96
CA TRP A 11 26.10 11.88 -1.70
C TRP A 11 27.14 11.88 -2.84
N VAL A 12 28.39 11.48 -2.57
CA VAL A 12 29.44 11.40 -3.61
C VAL A 12 29.01 10.44 -4.73
N SER A 13 28.46 9.27 -4.42
CA SER A 13 28.02 8.33 -5.46
C SER A 13 26.88 8.89 -6.32
N LEU A 14 25.89 9.55 -5.70
CA LEU A 14 24.76 10.11 -6.43
C LEU A 14 25.19 11.27 -7.34
N VAL A 15 26.11 12.11 -6.87
CA VAL A 15 26.69 13.19 -7.67
C VAL A 15 27.47 12.62 -8.86
N LEU A 16 28.27 11.58 -8.65
CA LEU A 16 28.99 10.93 -9.74
C LEU A 16 28.02 10.33 -10.77
N ASP A 17 26.95 9.66 -10.33
CA ASP A 17 25.93 9.11 -11.21
C ASP A 17 25.15 10.20 -11.97
N GLU A 18 24.85 11.34 -11.33
CA GLU A 18 24.24 12.51 -11.99
C GLU A 18 25.16 13.08 -13.08
N LEU A 19 26.46 13.26 -12.77
CA LEU A 19 27.45 13.74 -13.72
C LEU A 19 27.66 12.78 -14.89
N LEU A 20 27.58 11.46 -14.66
CA LEU A 20 27.67 10.45 -15.72
C LEU A 20 26.43 10.42 -16.62
N ARG A 21 25.27 10.87 -16.13
CA ARG A 21 24.03 10.99 -16.93
C ARG A 21 23.98 12.25 -17.79
N ILE A 22 24.73 13.29 -17.43
CA ILE A 22 24.83 14.54 -18.20
C ILE A 22 25.86 14.32 -19.32
N SER A 23 25.48 14.64 -20.57
CA SER A 23 26.38 14.56 -21.73
C SER A 23 27.67 15.37 -21.47
N PRO A 24 28.87 14.91 -21.90
CA PRO A 24 30.18 15.51 -21.57
C PRO A 24 30.43 16.95 -22.07
N SER A 25 29.39 17.63 -22.55
CA SER A 25 29.48 18.80 -23.41
C SER A 25 29.96 20.08 -22.73
N GLU A 26 30.05 20.19 -21.39
CA GLU A 26 30.73 21.31 -20.70
C GLU A 26 30.82 21.08 -19.17
N PRO A 27 31.85 20.37 -18.66
CA PRO A 27 31.94 20.02 -17.23
C PRO A 27 32.16 21.24 -16.31
N ASP A 28 32.84 22.30 -16.77
CA ASP A 28 33.26 23.41 -15.92
C ASP A 28 32.13 24.41 -15.57
N GLN A 29 31.01 24.39 -16.30
CA GLN A 29 29.84 25.24 -16.01
C GLN A 29 28.79 24.56 -15.12
N GLU A 30 28.87 23.23 -14.94
CA GLU A 30 27.86 22.41 -14.26
C GLU A 30 28.24 22.07 -12.80
N ILE A 31 29.54 22.04 -12.47
CA ILE A 31 30.06 21.76 -11.10
C ILE A 31 29.48 22.67 -10.00
N PRO A 32 29.19 23.97 -10.23
CA PRO A 32 28.56 24.83 -9.21
C PRO A 32 27.09 24.51 -8.90
N ARG A 33 26.43 23.63 -9.68
CA ARG A 33 25.00 23.28 -9.50
C ARG A 33 24.78 22.06 -8.62
N VAL A 34 25.84 21.37 -8.22
CA VAL A 34 25.76 20.17 -7.38
C VAL A 34 25.46 20.57 -5.93
N PRO A 35 24.31 20.18 -5.35
CA PRO A 35 23.92 20.60 -4.00
C PRO A 35 24.86 20.04 -2.95
N GLY A 36 25.27 20.83 -1.95
CA GLY A 36 26.28 20.42 -0.95
C GLY A 36 25.85 19.36 0.08
N THR A 37 24.59 18.88 0.04
CA THR A 37 24.05 17.84 0.93
C THR A 37 22.98 17.00 0.23
N LEU A 38 22.70 15.80 0.75
CA LEU A 38 21.60 14.94 0.27
C LEU A 38 20.24 15.64 0.32
N ASN A 39 19.93 16.38 1.39
CA ASN A 39 18.64 17.06 1.52
C ASN A 39 18.44 18.13 0.45
N LEU A 40 19.49 18.92 0.14
CA LEU A 40 19.41 19.91 -0.94
C LEU A 40 19.31 19.24 -2.32
N MET A 41 19.86 18.03 -2.48
CA MET A 41 19.68 17.22 -3.68
C MET A 41 18.24 16.76 -3.81
N TYR A 42 17.66 16.20 -2.75
CA TYR A 42 16.26 15.80 -2.68
C TYR A 42 15.31 16.97 -2.94
N GLU A 43 15.55 18.12 -2.33
CA GLU A 43 14.78 19.35 -2.56
C GLU A 43 14.83 19.80 -4.03
N ARG A 44 16.02 19.80 -4.63
CA ARG A 44 16.20 20.17 -6.04
C ARG A 44 15.39 19.28 -6.98
N ILE A 45 15.44 17.96 -6.79
CA ILE A 45 14.68 17.00 -7.63
C ILE A 45 13.19 17.28 -7.52
N ILE A 46 12.68 17.42 -6.28
CA ILE A 46 11.26 17.66 -6.04
C ILE A 46 10.79 18.98 -6.66
N ASN A 47 11.61 20.03 -6.57
CA ASN A 47 11.28 21.34 -7.14
C ASN A 47 11.41 21.40 -8.67
N GLN A 48 12.03 20.41 -9.31
CA GLN A 48 12.13 20.31 -10.77
C GLN A 48 10.94 19.58 -11.40
N ILE A 49 10.16 18.84 -10.60
CA ILE A 49 8.94 18.20 -11.07
C ILE A 49 7.93 19.30 -11.42
N ASP A 50 7.50 19.32 -12.66
CA ASP A 50 6.47 20.23 -13.16
C ASP A 50 5.10 19.89 -12.58
N SER A 51 4.18 20.86 -12.67
CA SER A 51 2.85 20.74 -12.06
C SER A 51 1.99 19.63 -12.67
N GLU A 52 2.28 19.19 -13.90
CA GLU A 52 1.52 18.11 -14.56
C GLU A 52 1.83 16.75 -13.93
N HIS A 53 3.10 16.52 -13.57
CA HIS A 53 3.56 15.27 -12.95
C HIS A 53 3.54 15.29 -11.41
N ALA A 54 3.32 16.45 -10.78
CA ALA A 54 3.43 16.60 -9.33
C ALA A 54 2.52 15.64 -8.52
N ASP A 55 1.28 15.43 -8.95
CA ASP A 55 0.33 14.59 -8.21
C ASP A 55 0.64 13.10 -8.33
N VAL A 56 0.97 12.63 -9.54
CA VAL A 56 1.37 11.22 -9.75
C VAL A 56 2.68 10.90 -9.06
N VAL A 57 3.65 11.83 -9.03
CA VAL A 57 4.89 11.64 -8.28
C VAL A 57 4.63 11.58 -6.78
N ARG A 58 3.76 12.44 -6.22
CA ARG A 58 3.37 12.34 -4.81
C ARG A 58 2.74 10.98 -4.50
N GLU A 59 1.91 10.46 -5.39
CA GLU A 59 1.33 9.13 -5.23
C GLU A 59 2.40 8.02 -5.27
N ILE A 60 3.36 8.08 -6.20
CA ILE A 60 4.51 7.16 -6.23
C ILE A 60 5.27 7.19 -4.91
N LEU A 61 5.62 8.38 -4.43
CA LEU A 61 6.40 8.55 -3.20
C LEU A 61 5.62 8.05 -1.98
N LEU A 62 4.31 8.32 -1.91
CA LEU A 62 3.42 7.79 -0.87
C LEU A 62 3.50 6.26 -0.80
N TRP A 63 3.33 5.58 -1.94
CA TRP A 63 3.35 4.11 -2.00
C TRP A 63 4.74 3.54 -1.70
N VAL A 64 5.80 4.13 -2.27
CA VAL A 64 7.18 3.65 -2.07
C VAL A 64 7.64 3.79 -0.61
N VAL A 65 7.23 4.86 0.07
CA VAL A 65 7.60 5.11 1.48
C VAL A 65 6.77 4.27 2.45
N THR A 66 5.48 4.08 2.16
CA THR A 66 4.52 3.58 3.15
C THR A 66 4.21 2.08 2.99
N ALA A 67 4.47 1.50 1.82
CA ALA A 67 4.15 0.09 1.57
C ALA A 67 4.89 -0.87 2.53
N VAL A 68 4.22 -1.95 2.92
CA VAL A 68 4.75 -2.98 3.84
C VAL A 68 5.98 -3.68 3.26
N ARG A 69 5.98 -3.84 1.95
CA ARG A 69 7.09 -4.36 1.16
C ARG A 69 7.25 -3.54 -0.11
N PRO A 70 8.42 -3.57 -0.76
CA PRO A 70 8.57 -2.98 -2.08
C PRO A 70 7.52 -3.49 -3.06
N LEU A 71 6.90 -2.57 -3.79
CA LEU A 71 5.94 -2.88 -4.85
C LEU A 71 6.67 -3.24 -6.13
N THR A 72 6.07 -4.14 -6.90
CA THR A 72 6.46 -4.35 -8.30
C THR A 72 6.08 -3.13 -9.14
N THR A 73 6.75 -2.94 -10.28
CA THR A 73 6.42 -1.88 -11.24
C THR A 73 4.98 -2.00 -11.75
N ASN A 74 4.47 -3.23 -11.89
CA ASN A 74 3.08 -3.47 -12.26
C ASN A 74 2.09 -3.10 -11.14
N GLU A 75 2.41 -3.42 -9.89
CA GLU A 75 1.60 -3.02 -8.73
C GLU A 75 1.50 -1.50 -8.61
N LEU A 76 2.64 -0.82 -8.78
CA LEU A 76 2.68 0.64 -8.73
C LEU A 76 1.93 1.25 -9.91
N ALA A 77 2.09 0.73 -11.12
CA ALA A 77 1.31 1.17 -12.27
C ALA A 77 -0.20 0.93 -12.09
N ALA A 78 -0.54 -0.13 -11.35
CA ALA A 78 -1.90 -0.43 -10.94
C ALA A 78 -2.40 0.45 -9.78
N VAL A 79 -1.71 1.52 -9.41
CA VAL A 79 -2.22 2.59 -8.52
C VAL A 79 -2.03 3.98 -9.13
N THR A 80 -0.96 4.21 -9.90
CA THR A 80 -0.57 5.54 -10.39
C THR A 80 -0.95 5.89 -11.83
N ALA A 81 -1.64 5.01 -12.56
CA ALA A 81 -1.99 5.27 -13.96
C ALA A 81 -2.94 6.48 -14.12
N PRO A 82 -2.72 7.38 -15.10
CA PRO A 82 -3.55 8.57 -15.28
C PRO A 82 -5.00 8.24 -15.60
N GLY A 83 -5.90 9.14 -15.21
CA GLY A 83 -7.33 9.01 -15.52
C GLY A 83 -8.10 8.09 -14.58
N ARG A 84 -7.46 7.57 -13.52
CA ARG A 84 -8.15 6.80 -12.48
C ARG A 84 -9.11 7.66 -11.67
N LYS A 85 -10.37 7.64 -12.06
CA LYS A 85 -11.48 7.63 -11.10
C LYS A 85 -11.77 6.17 -10.75
N VAL A 86 -12.21 5.93 -9.53
CA VAL A 86 -12.67 4.60 -9.08
C VAL A 86 -13.67 4.07 -10.12
N GLY A 87 -13.32 2.99 -10.82
CA GLY A 87 -14.16 2.33 -11.82
C GLY A 87 -13.75 2.46 -13.29
N ASP A 88 -12.72 3.25 -13.64
CA ASP A 88 -12.28 3.40 -15.04
C ASP A 88 -10.97 2.62 -15.30
N PHE A 89 -11.10 1.37 -15.77
CA PHE A 89 -9.99 0.47 -16.09
C PHE A 89 -9.74 0.41 -17.60
N SER A 90 -9.19 1.47 -18.20
CA SER A 90 -8.91 1.43 -19.65
C SER A 90 -7.70 2.25 -20.14
N PRO A 91 -6.49 2.01 -19.61
CA PRO A 91 -5.28 2.00 -20.44
C PRO A 91 -4.88 0.56 -20.78
N SER A 92 -4.24 0.34 -21.93
CA SER A 92 -3.59 -0.95 -22.17
C SER A 92 -2.53 -1.18 -21.09
N LYS A 93 -2.46 -2.37 -20.46
CA LYS A 93 -1.54 -2.67 -19.34
C LYS A 93 -0.10 -2.20 -19.60
N GLY A 94 0.34 -2.22 -20.86
CA GLY A 94 1.68 -1.77 -21.27
C GLY A 94 1.87 -0.25 -21.34
N GLU A 95 0.83 0.55 -21.61
CA GLU A 95 0.93 2.03 -21.60
C GLU A 95 1.08 2.57 -20.19
N ALA A 96 0.20 2.14 -19.28
CA ALA A 96 0.24 2.53 -17.88
C ALA A 96 1.59 2.21 -17.22
N LEU A 97 2.18 1.05 -17.55
CA LEU A 97 3.49 0.68 -17.06
C LEU A 97 4.60 1.61 -17.58
N ARG A 98 4.62 1.92 -18.88
CA ARG A 98 5.64 2.80 -19.46
C ARG A 98 5.60 4.19 -18.85
N GLU A 99 4.41 4.73 -18.67
CA GLU A 99 4.23 6.04 -18.06
C GLU A 99 4.60 6.05 -16.58
N THR A 100 4.23 5.00 -15.84
CA THR A 100 4.66 4.85 -14.45
C THR A 100 6.19 4.79 -14.34
N LEU A 101 6.87 4.08 -15.25
CA LEU A 101 8.33 4.05 -15.29
C LEU A 101 8.92 5.44 -15.59
N ALA A 102 8.34 6.19 -16.53
CA ALA A 102 8.76 7.57 -16.81
C ALA A 102 8.59 8.48 -15.58
N ASN A 103 7.48 8.35 -14.85
CA ASN A 103 7.24 9.11 -13.61
C ASN A 103 8.19 8.69 -12.47
N ILE A 104 8.59 7.41 -12.39
CA ILE A 104 9.63 6.96 -11.45
C ILE A 104 10.99 7.59 -11.80
N ASP A 105 11.32 7.71 -13.08
CA ASP A 105 12.58 8.33 -13.51
C ASP A 105 12.67 9.82 -13.14
N LEU A 106 11.54 10.53 -13.09
CA LEU A 106 11.47 11.91 -12.55
C LEU A 106 11.83 11.98 -11.05
N CYS A 107 11.64 10.88 -10.32
CA CYS A 107 11.94 10.80 -8.89
C CYS A 107 13.42 10.47 -8.63
N TRP A 108 14.24 10.19 -9.64
CA TRP A 108 15.65 9.87 -9.42
C TRP A 108 16.42 11.08 -8.88
N PRO A 109 17.36 10.92 -7.92
CA PRO A 109 17.76 9.71 -7.18
C PRO A 109 16.94 9.31 -5.93
N LEU A 110 15.76 9.86 -5.64
CA LEU A 110 14.99 9.41 -4.46
C LEU A 110 14.55 7.94 -4.56
N VAL A 111 14.14 7.54 -5.76
CA VAL A 111 13.53 6.24 -6.04
C VAL A 111 14.29 5.53 -7.17
N GLN A 112 14.36 4.20 -7.10
CA GLN A 112 14.99 3.36 -8.12
C GLN A 112 14.21 2.06 -8.35
N VAL A 113 14.32 1.52 -9.56
CA VAL A 113 13.78 0.19 -9.90
C VAL A 113 14.90 -0.85 -9.81
N ARG A 114 14.69 -1.90 -9.01
CA ARG A 114 15.62 -3.04 -8.97
C ARG A 114 15.36 -3.97 -10.15
N GLU A 115 16.28 -4.03 -11.09
CA GLU A 115 16.15 -4.77 -12.36
C GLU A 115 15.74 -6.24 -12.19
N LYS A 116 16.38 -6.97 -11.25
CA LYS A 116 16.15 -8.42 -11.10
C LYS A 116 14.75 -8.78 -10.63
N THR A 117 14.16 -7.95 -9.78
CA THR A 117 12.86 -8.21 -9.14
C THR A 117 11.75 -7.34 -9.70
N GLN A 118 12.09 -6.34 -10.53
CA GLN A 118 11.14 -5.35 -11.05
C GLN A 118 10.35 -4.66 -9.93
N THR A 119 11.04 -4.33 -8.84
CA THR A 119 10.45 -3.70 -7.66
C THR A 119 11.03 -2.31 -7.41
N VAL A 120 10.17 -1.39 -6.99
CA VAL A 120 10.48 0.03 -6.78
C VAL A 120 10.92 0.25 -5.34
N HIS A 121 12.03 0.96 -5.12
CA HIS A 121 12.66 1.14 -3.82
C HIS A 121 13.12 2.58 -3.65
N LEU A 122 13.16 3.07 -2.41
CA LEU A 122 14.01 4.21 -2.09
C LEU A 122 15.47 3.84 -2.35
N ILE A 123 16.26 4.80 -2.84
CA ILE A 123 17.70 4.57 -3.01
C ILE A 123 18.40 4.32 -1.67
N HIS A 124 17.89 4.96 -0.62
CA HIS A 124 18.41 4.90 0.73
C HIS A 124 17.36 5.33 1.77
N GLN A 125 17.52 4.91 3.03
CA GLN A 125 16.60 5.25 4.12
C GLN A 125 16.46 6.77 4.33
N THR A 126 17.53 7.54 4.12
CA THR A 126 17.53 9.01 4.26
C THR A 126 16.57 9.71 3.32
N ALA A 127 16.28 9.13 2.14
CA ALA A 127 15.28 9.67 1.23
C ALA A 127 13.88 9.56 1.85
N GLY A 128 13.56 8.42 2.48
CA GLY A 128 12.30 8.23 3.21
C GLY A 128 12.17 9.19 4.38
N ASP A 129 13.23 9.32 5.18
CA ASP A 129 13.27 10.27 6.31
C ASP A 129 13.00 11.71 5.84
N TYR A 130 13.62 12.12 4.72
CA TYR A 130 13.41 13.44 4.12
C TYR A 130 11.97 13.65 3.63
N LEU A 131 11.40 12.67 2.93
CA LEU A 131 10.04 12.75 2.36
C LEU A 131 8.97 12.88 3.44
N VAL A 132 9.15 12.18 4.56
CA VAL A 132 8.26 12.28 5.73
C VAL A 132 8.47 13.61 6.46
N ALA A 133 9.72 14.04 6.67
CA ALA A 133 10.03 15.28 7.38
C ALA A 133 9.56 16.55 6.66
N THR A 134 9.51 16.51 5.32
CA THR A 134 9.06 17.63 4.48
C THR A 134 7.57 17.57 4.11
N ASN A 135 6.84 16.57 4.63
CA ASN A 135 5.41 16.37 4.37
C ASN A 135 5.06 16.21 2.88
N LEU A 136 6.02 15.76 2.07
CA LEU A 136 5.80 15.33 0.68
C LEU A 136 5.03 14.01 0.63
N VAL A 137 5.27 13.17 1.64
CA VAL A 137 4.37 12.08 2.02
C VAL A 137 3.57 12.56 3.23
N PRO A 138 2.23 12.38 3.24
CA PRO A 138 1.41 12.69 4.40
C PRO A 138 1.94 12.00 5.67
N PRO A 139 1.58 12.46 6.87
CA PRO A 139 1.99 11.76 8.08
C PRO A 139 1.50 10.31 8.03
N LEU A 140 2.31 9.39 8.60
CA LEU A 140 2.14 7.96 8.37
C LEU A 140 0.72 7.41 8.60
N PRO A 141 -0.06 7.87 9.60
CA PRO A 141 -1.45 7.43 9.74
C PRO A 141 -2.33 7.79 8.53
N GLN A 142 -2.22 9.01 8.01
CA GLN A 142 -2.97 9.44 6.82
C GLN A 142 -2.48 8.71 5.56
N ALA A 143 -1.17 8.48 5.44
CA ALA A 143 -0.60 7.72 4.35
C ALA A 143 -1.08 6.26 4.33
N ASN A 144 -1.09 5.60 5.51
CA ASN A 144 -1.63 4.26 5.67
C ASN A 144 -3.13 4.21 5.37
N PHE A 145 -3.89 5.22 5.78
CA PHE A 145 -5.31 5.32 5.44
C PHE A 145 -5.53 5.39 3.93
N ALA A 146 -4.78 6.23 3.21
CA ALA A 146 -4.88 6.35 1.76
C ALA A 146 -4.59 5.02 1.05
N ILE A 147 -3.51 4.31 1.46
CA ILE A 147 -3.19 3.00 0.89
C ILE A 147 -4.28 1.97 1.22
N SER A 148 -4.75 1.92 2.47
CA SER A 148 -5.83 1.01 2.88
C SER A 148 -7.08 1.23 2.05
N LEU A 149 -7.46 2.48 1.83
CA LEU A 149 -8.62 2.88 1.04
C LEU A 149 -8.47 2.42 -0.41
N THR A 150 -7.34 2.71 -1.06
CA THR A 150 -7.09 2.28 -2.44
C THR A 150 -7.09 0.75 -2.55
N CYS A 151 -6.43 0.03 -1.64
CA CYS A 151 -6.48 -1.42 -1.61
C CYS A 151 -7.93 -1.94 -1.46
N SER A 152 -8.72 -1.36 -0.56
CA SER A 152 -10.12 -1.75 -0.36
C SER A 152 -10.97 -1.53 -1.62
N GLN A 153 -10.78 -0.43 -2.34
CA GLN A 153 -11.49 -0.17 -3.59
C GLN A 153 -11.16 -1.20 -4.67
N HIS A 154 -9.88 -1.56 -4.82
CA HIS A 154 -9.45 -2.62 -5.73
C HIS A 154 -10.03 -3.98 -5.35
N LEU A 155 -10.00 -4.31 -4.06
CA LEU A 155 -10.58 -5.55 -3.53
C LEU A 155 -12.10 -5.59 -3.77
N SER A 156 -12.80 -4.50 -3.51
CA SER A 156 -14.24 -4.36 -3.78
C SER A 156 -14.57 -4.63 -5.25
N ALA A 157 -13.77 -4.10 -6.17
CA ALA A 157 -14.01 -4.24 -7.61
C ALA A 157 -13.72 -5.65 -8.14
N GLN A 158 -12.76 -6.38 -7.56
CA GLN A 158 -12.22 -7.61 -8.14
C GLN A 158 -12.55 -8.89 -7.37
N LEU A 159 -12.69 -8.81 -6.05
CA LEU A 159 -13.03 -9.99 -5.27
C LEU A 159 -14.43 -10.49 -5.68
N GLY A 160 -14.56 -11.81 -5.79
CA GLY A 160 -15.78 -12.47 -6.23
C GLY A 160 -15.87 -12.69 -7.75
N GLU A 161 -15.13 -11.95 -8.58
CA GLU A 161 -15.07 -12.24 -10.03
C GLU A 161 -14.29 -13.54 -10.31
N GLU A 162 -13.22 -13.81 -9.55
CA GLU A 162 -12.46 -15.06 -9.63
C GLU A 162 -13.31 -16.30 -9.26
N LEU A 163 -14.28 -16.14 -8.34
CA LEU A 163 -15.21 -17.21 -7.96
C LEU A 163 -16.22 -17.55 -9.07
N LYS A 164 -16.54 -16.57 -9.94
CA LYS A 164 -17.47 -16.74 -11.07
C LYS A 164 -16.79 -17.34 -12.32
N ALA A 165 -15.50 -17.05 -12.53
CA ALA A 165 -14.81 -17.32 -13.79
C ALA A 165 -14.19 -18.73 -13.94
N GLY A 166 -14.13 -19.53 -12.87
CA GLY A 166 -13.40 -20.81 -12.86
C GLY A 166 -11.91 -20.62 -13.20
N ASN A 167 -11.14 -21.70 -13.34
CA ASN A 167 -9.67 -21.69 -13.57
C ASN A 167 -9.16 -20.91 -14.81
N SER A 168 -10.01 -20.17 -15.52
CA SER A 168 -9.67 -19.32 -16.67
C SER A 168 -9.21 -17.89 -16.30
N ALA A 169 -9.33 -17.48 -15.03
CA ALA A 169 -9.03 -16.11 -14.58
C ALA A 169 -7.54 -15.78 -14.34
N SER A 170 -6.64 -16.78 -14.39
CA SER A 170 -5.22 -16.60 -14.02
C SER A 170 -4.46 -15.62 -14.93
N SER A 171 -4.99 -15.28 -16.11
CA SER A 171 -4.37 -14.36 -17.06
C SER A 171 -4.71 -12.89 -16.80
N ASN A 172 -5.68 -12.59 -15.92
CA ASN A 172 -6.19 -11.22 -15.73
C ASN A 172 -6.16 -10.71 -14.29
N ARG A 173 -5.47 -11.40 -13.38
CA ARG A 173 -5.25 -10.90 -12.01
C ARG A 173 -4.57 -9.54 -12.06
N GLU A 174 -5.21 -8.51 -11.53
CA GLU A 174 -4.57 -7.19 -11.45
C GLU A 174 -3.39 -7.26 -10.50
N ALA A 175 -2.33 -6.52 -10.83
CA ALA A 175 -1.08 -6.59 -10.10
C ALA A 175 -1.24 -6.25 -8.60
N LEU A 176 -2.16 -5.35 -8.25
CA LEU A 176 -2.37 -4.93 -6.85
C LEU A 176 -3.18 -5.93 -6.02
N LEU A 177 -3.90 -6.89 -6.62
CA LEU A 177 -4.85 -7.72 -5.88
C LEU A 177 -4.19 -8.52 -4.75
N GLU A 178 -3.02 -9.10 -5.02
CA GLU A 178 -2.26 -9.88 -4.04
C GLU A 178 -1.74 -9.01 -2.91
N TYR A 179 -1.16 -7.85 -3.22
CA TYR A 179 -0.73 -6.87 -2.23
C TYR A 179 -1.92 -6.39 -1.37
N GLY A 180 -3.02 -6.03 -2.03
CA GLY A 180 -4.27 -5.60 -1.40
C GLY A 180 -4.75 -6.64 -0.41
N CYS A 181 -4.94 -7.88 -0.84
CA CYS A 181 -5.35 -8.98 0.05
C CYS A 181 -4.39 -9.07 1.25
N ALA A 182 -3.08 -9.12 1.00
CA ALA A 182 -2.03 -9.34 1.98
C ALA A 182 -1.87 -8.21 3.02
N HIS A 183 -2.09 -6.96 2.63
CA HIS A 183 -1.61 -5.79 3.38
C HIS A 183 -2.66 -4.72 3.65
N TRP A 184 -3.83 -4.72 3.00
CA TRP A 184 -4.91 -3.77 3.33
C TRP A 184 -5.25 -3.73 4.84
N PRO A 185 -5.37 -4.86 5.57
CA PRO A 185 -5.74 -4.82 6.98
C PRO A 185 -4.62 -4.25 7.84
N TRP A 186 -3.37 -4.38 7.38
CA TRP A 186 -2.22 -3.81 8.07
C TRP A 186 -2.23 -2.29 7.99
N HIS A 187 -2.50 -1.75 6.81
CA HIS A 187 -2.63 -0.31 6.61
C HIS A 187 -3.83 0.27 7.37
N ALA A 188 -4.98 -0.41 7.35
CA ALA A 188 -6.16 0.00 8.13
C ALA A 188 -5.84 0.16 9.62
N ARG A 189 -5.13 -0.80 10.21
CA ARG A 189 -4.73 -0.75 11.64
C ARG A 189 -3.78 0.39 11.98
N LEU A 190 -2.96 0.82 11.04
CA LEU A 190 -2.00 1.93 11.23
C LEU A 190 -2.56 3.30 10.86
N SER A 191 -3.83 3.36 10.44
CA SER A 191 -4.47 4.59 9.98
C SER A 191 -4.85 5.57 11.11
N GLY A 192 -4.70 5.15 12.38
CA GLY A 192 -5.12 5.93 13.54
C GLY A 192 -6.61 6.27 13.50
N ASP A 193 -7.00 7.42 14.08
CA ASP A 193 -8.41 7.84 14.13
C ASP A 193 -9.01 8.15 12.75
N LYS A 194 -8.17 8.26 11.70
CA LYS A 194 -8.65 8.59 10.36
C LYS A 194 -9.62 7.54 9.82
N VAL A 195 -9.37 6.27 10.16
CA VAL A 195 -10.19 5.12 9.77
C VAL A 195 -11.62 5.19 10.36
N LEU A 196 -11.82 5.96 11.44
CA LEU A 196 -13.13 6.15 12.08
C LEU A 196 -13.91 7.31 11.46
N THR A 197 -13.25 8.21 10.75
CA THR A 197 -13.89 9.41 10.17
C THR A 197 -14.56 9.16 8.81
N ASP A 198 -14.23 8.04 8.17
CA ASP A 198 -14.73 7.65 6.87
C ASP A 198 -14.85 6.13 6.91
N THR A 199 -16.07 5.61 7.12
CA THR A 199 -16.37 4.17 7.18
C THR A 199 -16.99 3.64 5.89
N ALA A 200 -17.31 4.54 4.94
CA ALA A 200 -18.10 4.24 3.77
C ALA A 200 -17.41 3.30 2.76
N TRP A 201 -16.09 3.08 2.90
CA TRP A 201 -15.30 2.34 1.91
C TRP A 201 -15.16 0.83 2.18
N GLU A 202 -15.63 0.32 3.33
CA GLU A 202 -15.64 -1.12 3.66
C GLU A 202 -17.07 -1.71 3.70
N GLU A 203 -18.10 -0.87 3.73
CA GLU A 203 -19.49 -1.27 3.90
C GLU A 203 -19.97 -2.23 2.80
N ASP A 204 -19.72 -1.88 1.54
CA ASP A 204 -20.32 -2.60 0.41
C ASP A 204 -19.74 -4.02 0.21
N TRP A 205 -18.42 -4.17 0.30
CA TRP A 205 -17.77 -5.45 -0.05
C TRP A 205 -17.32 -6.26 1.17
N PHE A 206 -16.88 -5.60 2.25
CA PHE A 206 -16.36 -6.31 3.41
C PHE A 206 -17.45 -6.52 4.46
N LEU A 207 -18.35 -5.56 4.70
CA LEU A 207 -19.44 -5.74 5.67
C LEU A 207 -20.63 -6.50 5.08
N GLN A 208 -21.05 -6.15 3.87
CA GLN A 208 -22.29 -6.68 3.30
C GLN A 208 -22.11 -7.95 2.44
N ASP A 209 -20.92 -8.20 1.87
CA ASP A 209 -20.71 -9.31 0.93
C ASP A 209 -19.90 -10.49 1.53
N PRO A 210 -20.56 -11.57 2.00
CA PRO A 210 -19.88 -12.75 2.54
C PRO A 210 -19.06 -13.53 1.49
N GLU A 211 -19.41 -13.47 0.21
CA GLU A 211 -18.69 -14.17 -0.86
C GLU A 211 -17.34 -13.50 -1.10
N LYS A 212 -17.31 -12.16 -1.16
CA LYS A 212 -16.06 -11.40 -1.28
C LYS A 212 -15.16 -11.57 -0.07
N ARG A 213 -15.73 -11.57 1.15
CA ARG A 213 -14.96 -11.93 2.35
C ARG A 213 -14.33 -13.31 2.21
N ARG A 214 -15.09 -14.31 1.76
CA ARG A 214 -14.56 -15.67 1.57
C ARG A 214 -13.47 -15.74 0.49
N ALA A 215 -13.61 -14.95 -0.58
CA ALA A 215 -12.59 -14.81 -1.62
C ALA A 215 -11.30 -14.18 -1.07
N LEU A 216 -11.37 -13.06 -0.34
CA LEU A 216 -10.21 -12.45 0.33
C LEU A 216 -9.42 -13.51 1.11
N TYR A 217 -10.17 -14.31 1.83
CA TYR A 217 -9.68 -15.35 2.71
C TYR A 217 -9.04 -16.56 2.03
N SER A 218 -9.58 -17.01 0.90
CA SER A 218 -8.95 -18.09 0.13
C SER A 218 -7.60 -17.65 -0.46
N LEU A 219 -7.46 -16.35 -0.74
CA LEU A 219 -6.21 -15.76 -1.24
C LEU A 219 -5.20 -15.47 -0.14
N TYR A 220 -5.68 -15.09 1.05
CA TYR A 220 -4.84 -14.73 2.21
C TYR A 220 -4.43 -15.94 3.08
N GLY A 221 -5.35 -16.90 3.23
CA GLY A 221 -5.27 -18.02 4.17
C GLY A 221 -4.02 -18.90 4.04
N PRO A 222 -3.56 -19.27 2.81
CA PRO A 222 -2.39 -20.13 2.65
C PRO A 222 -1.11 -19.57 3.28
N HIS A 223 -0.97 -18.24 3.35
CA HIS A 223 0.23 -17.59 3.87
C HIS A 223 0.21 -17.37 5.39
N THR A 224 -0.95 -17.49 6.04
CA THR A 224 -1.12 -17.11 7.46
C THR A 224 -1.68 -18.21 8.35
N LEU A 225 -2.56 -19.08 7.83
CA LEU A 225 -3.24 -20.10 8.63
C LEU A 225 -2.64 -21.51 8.45
N GLY A 226 -1.72 -21.72 7.50
CA GLY A 226 -1.24 -23.05 7.13
C GLY A 226 -2.34 -24.01 6.62
N SER A 227 -3.57 -23.51 6.49
CA SER A 227 -4.78 -24.19 6.02
C SER A 227 -5.36 -23.40 4.85
N THR A 228 -5.77 -24.13 3.82
CA THR A 228 -6.40 -23.56 2.62
C THR A 228 -7.89 -23.27 2.79
N LYS A 229 -8.47 -23.58 3.95
CA LYS A 229 -9.90 -23.42 4.22
C LYS A 229 -10.12 -22.71 5.54
N LEU A 230 -10.86 -21.61 5.49
CA LEU A 230 -11.52 -21.09 6.69
C LEU A 230 -12.79 -21.88 6.99
N PRO A 231 -13.23 -21.88 8.26
CA PRO A 231 -14.53 -22.41 8.63
C PRO A 231 -15.63 -21.76 7.79
N GLN A 232 -16.52 -22.56 7.21
CA GLN A 232 -17.56 -22.02 6.31
C GLN A 232 -18.58 -21.18 7.08
N THR A 233 -18.74 -21.45 8.37
CA THR A 233 -19.58 -20.71 9.32
C THR A 233 -18.92 -19.49 9.96
N ALA A 234 -17.69 -19.12 9.58
CA ALA A 234 -17.04 -17.93 10.11
C ALA A 234 -17.86 -16.66 9.79
N THR A 235 -18.30 -15.96 10.84
CA THR A 235 -19.09 -14.72 10.73
C THR A 235 -18.20 -13.51 10.41
N LEU A 236 -18.83 -12.36 10.14
CA LEU A 236 -18.11 -11.07 10.02
C LEU A 236 -17.26 -10.77 11.27
N LEU A 237 -17.75 -11.08 12.47
CA LEU A 237 -16.99 -10.86 13.70
C LEU A 237 -15.73 -11.73 13.78
N HIS A 238 -15.79 -12.98 13.32
CA HIS A 238 -14.59 -13.82 13.20
C HIS A 238 -13.59 -13.21 12.23
N ALA A 239 -14.09 -12.66 11.12
CA ALA A 239 -13.27 -12.04 10.10
C ALA A 239 -12.54 -10.78 10.63
N VAL A 240 -13.29 -9.90 11.29
CA VAL A 240 -12.78 -8.70 11.94
C VAL A 240 -11.79 -9.04 13.05
N ALA A 241 -12.09 -10.07 13.86
CA ALA A 241 -11.21 -10.58 14.89
C ALA A 241 -9.86 -11.08 14.35
N PHE A 242 -9.90 -11.86 13.26
CA PHE A 242 -8.71 -12.34 12.58
C PHE A 242 -7.81 -11.21 12.08
N LEU A 243 -8.43 -10.24 11.41
CA LEU A 243 -7.75 -9.12 10.76
C LEU A 243 -7.40 -7.99 11.73
N GLY A 244 -7.98 -7.96 12.93
CA GLY A 244 -7.77 -6.92 13.92
C GLY A 244 -8.34 -5.56 13.52
N LEU A 245 -9.49 -5.54 12.84
CA LEU A 245 -10.11 -4.32 12.31
C LEU A 245 -11.05 -3.70 13.35
N THR A 246 -10.50 -3.23 14.46
CA THR A 246 -11.28 -2.71 15.60
C THR A 246 -12.19 -1.53 15.21
N HIS A 247 -11.81 -0.75 14.20
CA HIS A 247 -12.65 0.34 13.71
C HIS A 247 -13.99 -0.12 13.14
N ILE A 248 -14.03 -1.30 12.53
CA ILE A 248 -15.29 -1.91 12.08
C ILE A 248 -16.16 -2.26 13.29
N LEU A 249 -15.58 -2.79 14.36
CA LEU A 249 -16.36 -3.11 15.57
C LEU A 249 -16.99 -1.87 16.18
N ILE A 250 -16.23 -0.77 16.24
CA ILE A 250 -16.73 0.54 16.70
C ILE A 250 -17.83 1.05 15.77
N ALA A 251 -17.64 0.97 14.45
CA ALA A 251 -18.63 1.40 13.47
C ALA A 251 -19.94 0.62 13.58
N ILE A 252 -19.88 -0.71 13.70
CA ILE A 252 -21.07 -1.55 13.87
C ILE A 252 -21.72 -1.33 15.24
N GLY A 253 -20.93 -1.19 16.31
CA GLY A 253 -21.46 -0.95 17.66
C GLY A 253 -22.24 0.36 17.79
N ASN A 254 -21.93 1.36 16.95
CA ASN A 254 -22.69 2.61 16.87
C ASN A 254 -23.99 2.48 16.07
N GLN A 255 -24.17 1.41 15.30
CA GLN A 255 -25.41 1.11 14.60
C GLN A 255 -26.33 0.29 15.53
N GLU A 256 -27.29 0.95 16.19
CA GLU A 256 -28.23 0.33 17.16
C GLU A 256 -29.03 -0.87 16.60
N SER A 257 -28.96 -1.15 15.30
CA SER A 257 -29.71 -2.20 14.60
C SER A 257 -28.96 -3.54 14.43
N LEU A 258 -27.65 -3.62 14.66
CA LEU A 258 -26.92 -4.90 14.58
C LEU A 258 -26.68 -5.50 15.97
N ASP A 259 -27.40 -6.58 16.29
CA ASP A 259 -27.09 -7.43 17.43
C ASP A 259 -25.76 -8.15 17.17
N LEU A 260 -24.71 -7.72 17.87
CA LEU A 260 -23.36 -8.30 17.77
C LEU A 260 -23.25 -9.50 18.71
N ASP A 261 -23.73 -10.68 18.29
CA ASP A 261 -23.48 -11.91 19.06
C ASP A 261 -22.00 -12.31 18.99
N THR A 262 -21.22 -11.84 19.95
CA THR A 262 -19.80 -12.15 20.13
C THR A 262 -19.56 -13.59 20.62
N SER A 263 -20.63 -14.31 20.99
CA SER A 263 -20.57 -15.69 21.49
C SER A 263 -20.76 -16.75 20.42
N THR A 264 -21.14 -16.36 19.19
CA THR A 264 -21.29 -17.27 18.05
C THR A 264 -20.01 -18.07 17.84
N ARG A 265 -20.16 -19.38 17.62
CA ARG A 265 -19.04 -20.31 17.39
C ARG A 265 -18.99 -20.74 15.92
N ASP A 266 -17.77 -20.82 15.39
CA ASP A 266 -17.50 -21.47 14.11
C ASP A 266 -17.63 -23.01 14.20
N GLU A 267 -17.43 -23.72 13.08
CA GLU A 267 -17.44 -25.20 13.01
C GLU A 267 -16.40 -25.88 13.91
N LEU A 268 -15.36 -25.14 14.32
CA LEU A 268 -14.31 -25.62 15.22
C LEU A 268 -14.62 -25.25 16.69
N GLY A 269 -15.80 -24.70 16.97
CA GLY A 269 -16.22 -24.29 18.30
C GLY A 269 -15.56 -23.00 18.79
N ARG A 270 -14.84 -22.27 17.93
CA ARG A 270 -14.11 -21.04 18.26
C ARG A 270 -15.03 -19.84 18.09
N THR A 271 -14.93 -18.89 19.01
CA THR A 271 -15.61 -17.59 18.93
C THR A 271 -14.71 -16.53 18.30
N PRO A 272 -15.21 -15.33 17.94
CA PRO A 272 -14.38 -14.21 17.49
C PRO A 272 -13.22 -13.91 18.46
N LEU A 273 -13.45 -13.98 19.77
CA LEU A 273 -12.40 -13.78 20.78
C LEU A 273 -11.24 -14.79 20.63
N HIS A 274 -11.53 -16.05 20.33
CA HIS A 274 -10.48 -17.07 20.13
C HIS A 274 -9.59 -16.70 18.95
N TRP A 275 -10.18 -16.23 17.85
CA TRP A 275 -9.44 -15.82 16.65
C TRP A 275 -8.61 -14.57 16.90
N ALA A 276 -9.16 -13.57 17.60
CA ALA A 276 -8.42 -12.36 17.96
C ALA A 276 -7.21 -12.69 18.83
N ALA A 277 -7.38 -13.59 19.82
CA ALA A 277 -6.30 -14.03 20.70
C ALA A 277 -5.22 -14.82 19.94
N GLU A 278 -5.62 -15.77 19.10
CA GLU A 278 -4.72 -16.59 18.26
C GLU A 278 -3.86 -15.72 17.34
N MET A 279 -4.44 -14.66 16.77
CA MET A 279 -3.75 -13.73 15.86
C MET A 279 -3.04 -12.57 16.57
N GLY A 280 -3.01 -12.55 17.90
CA GLY A 280 -2.36 -11.51 18.70
C GLY A 280 -2.98 -10.11 18.55
N ARG A 281 -4.29 -10.02 18.28
CA ARG A 281 -5.01 -8.75 18.08
C ARG A 281 -5.45 -8.14 19.41
N GLY A 282 -4.50 -7.64 20.19
CA GLY A 282 -4.73 -7.19 21.58
C GLY A 282 -5.88 -6.18 21.75
N ASP A 283 -5.98 -5.16 20.90
CA ASP A 283 -7.06 -4.17 21.02
C ASP A 283 -8.43 -4.74 20.63
N THR A 284 -8.44 -5.68 19.68
CA THR A 284 -9.64 -6.40 19.29
C THR A 284 -10.09 -7.41 20.36
N VAL A 285 -9.14 -8.04 21.07
CA VAL A 285 -9.43 -8.91 22.22
C VAL A 285 -10.15 -8.13 23.33
N LYS A 286 -9.68 -6.92 23.66
CA LYS A 286 -10.32 -6.05 24.67
C LYS A 286 -11.75 -5.66 24.30
N TYR A 287 -12.08 -5.63 23.00
CA TYR A 287 -13.42 -5.32 22.54
C TYR A 287 -14.40 -6.48 22.80
N PHE A 288 -13.91 -7.72 22.78
CA PHE A 288 -14.73 -8.93 22.97
C PHE A 288 -14.74 -9.47 24.41
N SER A 289 -13.94 -8.89 25.32
CA SER A 289 -13.82 -9.28 26.73
C SER A 289 -14.70 -8.43 27.64
#